data_AF-A0A2D4MCU9-F1
#
_entry.id   AF-A0A2D4MCU9-F1
#
_cell.length_a   1.000
_cell.length_b   1.000
_cell.length_c   1.000
_cell.angle_alpha   90.00
_cell.angle_beta   90.00
_cell.angle_gamma   90.00
#
_symmetry.space_group_name_H-M   'P 1'
#
loop_
_entity.id
_entity.type
_entity.pdbx_description
1 polymer ?
#
loop_
_entity_poly.entity_id
_entity_poly.type
_entity_poly.pdbx_seq_one_letter_code
_entity_poly.pdbx_strand_id
1 'polypeptide(L)'
;EKPKAFIHWVSDPLMCEVRQYEQLFLHKNPEDSTEVPGGFLSDINPDSLHVIEEALVDRSVYGAKPFTKFQFERLGYFSLDPDSTNAKLVFNRTVTLKEDPGKA
;
A
#
# COMPACT_ATOMS: atom_id res chain seq x y z
N GLU A 1 -7.25 0.24 35.19
CA GLU A 1 -7.72 -0.76 34.21
C GLU A 1 -6.68 -0.98 33.13
N LYS A 2 -6.58 -2.20 32.60
CA LYS A 2 -5.68 -2.52 31.47
C LYS A 2 -6.39 -2.16 30.16
N PRO A 3 -5.77 -1.40 29.25
CA PRO A 3 -6.36 -1.11 27.95
C PRO A 3 -6.56 -2.40 27.14
N LYS A 4 -7.65 -2.45 26.37
CA LYS A 4 -8.01 -3.62 25.53
C LYS A 4 -7.12 -3.74 24.29
N ALA A 5 -6.67 -2.61 23.74
CA ALA A 5 -5.84 -2.55 22.55
C ALA A 5 -5.05 -1.24 22.51
N PHE A 6 -3.99 -1.23 21.70
CA PHE A 6 -3.25 -0.04 21.32
C PHE A 6 -3.35 0.10 19.79
N ILE A 7 -3.64 1.32 19.33
CA ILE A 7 -3.76 1.66 17.91
C ILE A 7 -2.68 2.67 17.53
N HIS A 8 -2.37 2.75 16.23
CA HIS A 8 -1.52 3.82 15.71
C HIS A 8 -2.30 5.14 15.71
N TRP A 9 -1.58 6.24 15.80
CA TRP A 9 -2.08 7.61 15.69
C TRP A 9 -0.92 8.49 15.21
N VAL A 10 -1.24 9.67 14.70
CA VAL A 10 -0.27 10.69 14.31
C VAL A 10 -0.69 12.02 14.93
N SER A 11 0.25 12.76 15.50
CA SER A 11 0.03 14.14 15.96
C SER A 11 0.88 15.08 15.13
N ASP A 12 0.30 16.21 14.74
CA ASP A 12 0.92 17.17 13.81
C ASP A 12 1.44 16.48 12.53
N PRO A 13 0.55 15.82 11.77
CA PRO A 13 0.93 14.95 10.65
C PRO A 13 1.46 15.73 9.45
N LEU A 14 2.21 15.03 8.60
CA LEU A 14 2.46 15.44 7.23
C LEU A 14 1.38 14.84 6.32
N MET A 15 0.98 15.57 5.28
CA MET A 15 0.14 15.02 4.21
C MET A 15 0.99 14.25 3.19
N CYS A 16 0.47 13.13 2.70
CA CYS A 16 1.10 12.33 1.66
C CYS A 16 0.07 11.62 0.77
N GLU A 17 0.52 11.26 -0.43
CA GLU A 17 -0.19 10.30 -1.29
C GLU A 17 0.25 8.88 -0.93
N VAL A 18 -0.68 7.94 -0.86
CA VAL A 18 -0.39 6.52 -0.67
C VAL A 18 -1.00 5.73 -1.82
N ARG A 19 -0.16 4.98 -2.54
CA ARG A 19 -0.55 4.05 -3.60
C ARG A 19 -0.61 2.64 -3.03
N GLN A 20 -1.83 2.09 -2.96
CA GLN A 20 -2.08 0.73 -2.52
C GLN A 20 -2.24 -0.16 -3.74
N TYR A 21 -1.31 -1.08 -3.92
CA TYR A 21 -1.33 -2.04 -5.02
C TYR A 21 -1.99 -3.35 -4.59
N GLU A 22 -2.76 -3.93 -5.51
CA GLU A 22 -3.28 -5.29 -5.49
C GLU A 22 -2.73 -6.09 -6.68
N GLN A 23 -3.13 -7.35 -6.81
CA GLN A 23 -2.74 -8.18 -7.95
C GLN A 23 -3.24 -7.54 -9.26
N LEU A 24 -2.36 -7.45 -10.26
CA LEU A 24 -2.68 -6.86 -11.57
C LEU A 24 -3.68 -7.69 -12.37
N PHE A 25 -3.68 -9.00 -12.18
CA PHE A 25 -4.55 -9.95 -12.87
C PHE A 25 -5.53 -10.58 -11.89
N LEU A 26 -6.73 -10.88 -12.35
CA LEU A 26 -7.76 -11.53 -11.54
C LEU A 26 -7.47 -13.03 -11.34
N HIS A 27 -6.81 -13.66 -12.33
CA HIS A 27 -6.43 -15.06 -12.28
C HIS A 27 -4.93 -15.25 -12.03
N LYS A 28 -4.57 -16.41 -11.50
CA LYS A 28 -3.18 -16.78 -11.19
C LYS A 28 -2.37 -17.02 -12.47
N ASN A 29 -3.01 -17.55 -13.51
CA ASN A 29 -2.38 -17.87 -14.79
C ASN A 29 -3.08 -17.11 -15.93
N PRO A 30 -2.91 -15.78 -16.05
CA PRO A 30 -3.67 -14.94 -16.98
C PRO A 30 -3.39 -15.23 -18.46
N GLU A 31 -2.30 -15.91 -18.79
CA GLU A 31 -1.96 -16.37 -20.15
C GLU A 31 -2.59 -17.72 -20.51
N ASP A 32 -3.15 -18.45 -19.53
CA ASP A 32 -3.82 -19.71 -19.78
C ASP A 32 -5.17 -19.44 -20.44
N SER A 33 -5.27 -19.76 -21.74
CA SER A 33 -6.52 -19.62 -22.52
C SER A 33 -7.70 -20.45 -21.99
N THR A 34 -7.46 -21.42 -21.10
CA THR A 34 -8.53 -22.17 -20.42
C THR A 34 -9.10 -21.41 -19.21
N GLU A 35 -8.26 -20.67 -18.48
CA GLU A 35 -8.68 -19.78 -17.38
C GLU A 35 -9.22 -18.45 -17.93
N VAL A 36 -8.55 -17.88 -18.93
CA VAL A 36 -8.86 -16.58 -19.54
C VAL A 36 -9.04 -16.72 -21.06
N PRO A 37 -10.22 -17.19 -21.53
CA PRO A 37 -10.49 -17.37 -22.96
C PRO A 37 -10.42 -16.06 -23.78
N GLY A 38 -10.64 -14.92 -23.14
CA GLY A 38 -10.55 -13.59 -23.75
C GLY A 38 -9.12 -13.06 -23.91
N GLY A 39 -8.11 -13.82 -23.47
CA GLY A 39 -6.71 -13.41 -23.40
C GLY A 39 -6.40 -12.51 -22.20
N PHE A 40 -5.12 -12.44 -21.82
CA PHE A 40 -4.67 -11.79 -20.57
C PHE A 40 -5.10 -10.33 -20.40
N LEU A 41 -5.31 -9.58 -21.49
CA LEU A 41 -5.78 -8.19 -21.42
C LEU A 41 -7.21 -8.08 -20.88
N SER A 42 -8.04 -9.11 -21.06
CA SER A 42 -9.38 -9.17 -20.47
C SER A 42 -9.36 -9.49 -18.97
N ASP A 43 -8.20 -9.87 -18.43
CA ASP A 43 -8.02 -10.31 -17.05
C ASP A 43 -7.42 -9.24 -16.12
N ILE A 44 -7.22 -8.02 -16.63
CA ILE A 44 -6.68 -6.92 -15.84
C ILE A 44 -7.66 -6.58 -14.71
N ASN A 45 -7.14 -6.57 -13.49
CA ASN A 45 -7.87 -6.17 -12.31
C ASN A 45 -8.02 -4.63 -12.29
N PRO A 46 -9.25 -4.09 -12.41
CA PRO A 46 -9.48 -2.64 -12.37
C PRO A 46 -9.15 -2.04 -11.00
N ASP A 47 -9.15 -2.85 -9.95
CA ASP A 47 -8.85 -2.45 -8.57
C ASP A 47 -7.38 -2.71 -8.19
N SER A 48 -6.50 -2.98 -9.17
CA SER A 48 -5.07 -3.24 -8.95
C SER A 48 -4.29 -2.07 -8.35
N LEU A 49 -4.85 -0.86 -8.38
CA LEU A 49 -4.29 0.35 -7.77
C LEU A 49 -5.40 1.20 -7.15
N HIS A 50 -5.27 1.47 -5.85
CA HIS A 50 -6.04 2.47 -5.15
C HIS A 50 -5.13 3.60 -4.65
N VAL A 51 -5.43 4.84 -5.07
CA VAL A 51 -4.66 6.03 -4.68
C VAL A 51 -5.40 6.80 -3.60
N ILE A 52 -4.74 7.01 -2.47
CA ILE A 52 -5.21 7.85 -1.36
C ILE A 52 -4.43 9.15 -1.40
N GLU A 53 -5.04 10.24 -1.84
CA GLU A 53 -4.33 11.51 -2.08
C GLU A 53 -3.96 12.28 -0.81
N GLU A 54 -4.81 12.22 0.22
CA GLU A 54 -4.69 13.02 1.44
C GLU A 54 -4.51 12.13 2.68
N ALA A 55 -3.57 11.19 2.61
CA ALA A 55 -3.20 10.39 3.78
C ALA A 55 -2.35 11.22 4.77
N LEU A 56 -2.39 10.83 6.04
CA LEU A 56 -1.64 11.45 7.12
C LEU A 56 -0.53 10.51 7.59
N VAL A 57 0.71 11.03 7.66
CA VAL A 57 1.89 10.27 8.08
C VAL A 57 2.67 11.00 9.17
N ASP A 58 3.37 10.24 9.99
CA ASP A 58 4.22 10.75 11.07
C ASP A 58 5.41 11.57 10.52
N ARG A 59 5.85 12.59 11.27
CA ARG A 59 6.95 13.47 10.87
C ARG A 59 8.32 12.78 10.80
N SER A 60 8.47 11.59 11.38
CA SER A 60 9.71 10.80 11.29
C SER A 60 10.14 10.45 9.86
N VAL A 61 9.21 10.48 8.89
CA VAL A 61 9.52 10.25 7.47
C VAL A 61 10.09 11.49 6.77
N TYR A 62 10.10 12.65 7.42
CA TYR A 62 10.58 13.90 6.83
C TYR A 62 12.05 13.79 6.41
N GLY A 63 12.35 14.22 5.19
CA GLY A 63 13.71 14.17 4.64
C GLY A 63 14.17 12.77 4.21
N ALA A 64 13.29 11.77 4.24
CA ALA A 64 13.56 10.46 3.67
C ALA A 64 13.86 10.57 2.16
N LYS A 65 14.78 9.74 1.68
CA LYS A 65 15.14 9.66 0.26
C LYS A 65 14.25 8.64 -0.47
N PRO A 66 14.05 8.76 -1.79
CA PRO A 66 13.39 7.71 -2.57
C PRO A 66 13.96 6.33 -2.26
N PHE A 67 13.09 5.31 -2.26
CA PHE A 67 13.38 3.93 -1.89
C PHE A 67 13.62 3.66 -0.39
N THR A 68 13.54 4.67 0.47
CA THR A 68 13.53 4.46 1.92
C THR A 68 12.30 3.65 2.32
N LYS A 69 12.49 2.61 3.12
CA LYS A 69 11.47 1.63 3.51
C LYS A 69 11.00 1.88 4.94
N PHE A 70 9.70 1.76 5.15
CA PHE A 70 9.06 1.91 6.45
C PHE A 70 8.07 0.79 6.69
N GLN A 71 7.89 0.40 7.94
CA GLN A 71 6.69 -0.29 8.38
C GLN A 71 5.70 0.77 8.86
N PHE A 72 4.57 0.92 8.18
CA PHE A 72 3.47 1.73 8.70
C PHE A 72 2.67 0.85 9.66
N GLU A 73 2.60 1.28 10.91
CA GLU A 73 2.13 0.44 12.00
C GLU A 73 0.73 -0.11 11.75
N ARG A 74 0.59 -1.44 11.85
CA ARG A 74 -0.65 -2.19 11.61
C ARG A 74 -1.20 -2.12 10.17
N LEU A 75 -0.49 -1.53 9.21
CA LEU A 75 -0.95 -1.36 7.83
C LEU A 75 -0.14 -2.20 6.84
N GLY A 76 1.19 -2.18 6.95
CA GLY A 76 2.05 -2.87 5.98
C GLY A 76 3.44 -2.26 5.88
N TYR A 77 4.17 -2.71 4.86
CA TYR A 77 5.46 -2.14 4.49
C TYR A 77 5.32 -1.23 3.30
N PHE A 78 5.92 -0.04 3.40
CA PHE A 78 5.83 1.02 2.41
C PHE A 78 7.23 1.50 2.02
N SER A 79 7.36 2.02 0.80
CA SER A 79 8.56 2.68 0.34
C SER A 79 8.23 4.06 -0.19
N LEU A 80 9.10 5.03 0.06
CA LEU A 80 8.99 6.34 -0.60
C LEU A 80 9.24 6.17 -2.10
N ASP A 81 8.31 6.66 -2.92
CA ASP A 81 8.34 6.57 -4.37
C ASP A 81 9.24 7.68 -4.97
N PRO A 82 9.92 7.44 -6.11
CA PRO A 82 10.70 8.45 -6.82
C PRO A 82 9.93 9.71 -7.25
N ASP A 83 8.61 9.64 -7.39
CA ASP A 83 7.75 10.81 -7.66
C ASP A 83 7.65 11.76 -6.45
N SER A 84 8.18 11.36 -5.29
CA SER A 84 8.19 12.19 -4.09
C SER A 84 9.08 13.43 -4.27
N THR A 85 8.58 14.55 -3.77
CA THR A 85 9.29 15.82 -3.73
C THR A 85 9.28 16.37 -2.30
N ASN A 86 10.02 17.46 -2.05
CA ASN A 86 9.99 18.15 -0.76
C ASN A 86 8.59 18.70 -0.39
N ALA A 87 7.71 18.90 -1.36
CA ALA A 87 6.35 19.41 -1.17
C ALA A 87 5.28 18.32 -1.14
N LYS A 88 5.55 17.16 -1.75
CA LYS A 88 4.59 16.06 -1.88
C LYS A 88 5.30 14.73 -1.65
N LEU A 89 4.98 14.07 -0.55
CA LEU A 89 5.44 12.73 -0.27
C LEU A 89 4.50 11.71 -0.93
N VAL A 90 5.07 10.70 -1.58
CA VAL A 90 4.33 9.62 -2.24
C VAL A 90 4.87 8.28 -1.72
N PHE A 91 4.00 7.44 -1.18
CA PHE A 91 4.37 6.13 -0.66
C PHE A 91 3.70 5.01 -1.45
N ASN A 92 4.46 3.98 -1.80
CA ASN A 92 3.93 2.74 -2.37
C ASN A 92 3.85 1.66 -1.30
N ARG A 93 2.67 1.01 -1.16
CA ARG A 93 2.56 -0.21 -0.37
C ARG A 93 3.32 -1.33 -1.08
N THR A 94 4.38 -1.80 -0.45
CA THR A 94 5.21 -2.91 -0.96
C THR A 94 4.55 -4.25 -0.69
N VAL A 95 4.07 -4.46 0.53
CA VAL A 95 3.35 -5.69 0.93
C VAL A 95 2.52 -5.41 2.19
N THR A 96 1.40 -6.12 2.33
CA THR A 96 0.58 -6.11 3.55
C THR A 96 1.30 -6.81 4.70
N LEU A 97 0.86 -6.56 5.94
CA LEU A 97 1.26 -7.41 7.05
C LEU A 97 0.64 -8.79 6.88
N LYS A 98 1.31 -9.82 7.38
CA LYS A 98 0.82 -11.19 7.32
C LYS A 98 -0.50 -11.27 8.10
N GLU A 99 -1.59 -11.59 7.42
CA GLU A 99 -2.84 -11.95 8.07
C GLU A 99 -2.74 -13.38 8.60
N ASP A 100 -3.23 -13.58 9.82
CA ASP A 100 -3.28 -14.90 10.46
C ASP A 100 -4.52 -15.61 9.90
N PRO A 101 -4.41 -16.70 9.12
CA PRO A 101 -5.54 -17.28 8.39
C PRO A 101 -6.71 -17.73 9.28
N GLY A 102 -6.49 -17.89 10.58
CA GLY A 102 -7.51 -18.24 11.57
C GLY A 102 -8.31 -17.06 12.14
N LYS A 103 -8.12 -15.84 11.63
CA LYS A 103 -8.76 -14.61 12.14
C LYS A 103 -9.52 -13.80 11.07
N ALA A 104 -9.78 -14.38 9.91
CA ALA A 104 -10.70 -13.84 8.90
C ALA A 104 -12.15 -14.26 9.22
#